data_AF-A0A6B2UAZ5-F1
#
_entry.id   AF-A0A6B2UAZ5-F1
#
_cell.length_a   1.000
_cell.length_b   1.000
_cell.length_c   1.000
_cell.angle_alpha   90.00
_cell.angle_beta   90.00
_cell.angle_gamma   90.00
#
_symmetry.space_group_name_H-M   'P 1'
#
loop_
_entity.id
_entity.type
_entity.pdbx_description
1 polymer ?
#
loop_
_entity_poly.entity_id
_entity_poly.type
_entity_poly.pdbx_seq_one_letter_code
_entity_poly.pdbx_strand_id
1 'polypeptide(L)'
;MLPESLEELEGPTEGAVRLPRHIDWGPAYEYELAEASDLAVMYERVLREARSREDLRAHLDGTMLRRLWGRLVLPAPLRTLWERRFPELAAQRSAAA
;
A
#
# COMPACT_ATOMS: atom_id res chain seq x y z
N MET A 1 12.43 -0.29 5.28
CA MET A 1 12.92 0.92 4.56
C MET A 1 11.67 1.68 4.12
N LEU A 2 11.56 2.99 4.39
CA LEU A 2 10.40 3.80 3.98
C LEU A 2 10.83 4.77 2.87
N PRO A 3 9.93 5.14 1.93
CA PRO A 3 10.22 6.15 0.92
C PRO A 3 10.41 7.53 1.57
N GLU A 4 11.01 8.47 0.83
CA GLU A 4 11.27 9.81 1.38
C GLU A 4 10.03 10.72 1.36
N SER A 5 9.12 10.47 0.42
CA SER A 5 7.79 11.06 0.39
C SER A 5 6.79 10.05 -0.16
N LEU A 6 5.49 10.33 0.02
CA LEU A 6 4.45 9.55 -0.66
C LEU A 6 4.43 9.81 -2.16
N GLU A 7 5.01 10.91 -2.64
CA GLU A 7 5.06 11.26 -4.07
C GLU A 7 6.01 10.35 -4.86
N GLU A 8 6.95 9.67 -4.18
CA GLU A 8 7.81 8.66 -4.80
C GLU A 8 7.07 7.36 -5.14
N LEU A 9 5.86 7.18 -4.60
CA LEU A 9 5.03 6.01 -4.81
C LEU A 9 4.22 6.20 -6.09
N GLU A 10 4.68 5.57 -7.18
CA GLU A 10 4.17 5.73 -8.54
C GLU A 10 3.60 4.41 -9.11
N GLY A 11 3.19 3.51 -8.22
CA GLY A 11 2.65 2.21 -8.57
C GLY A 11 1.36 2.31 -9.38
N PRO A 12 0.97 1.23 -10.07
CA PRO A 12 -0.25 1.20 -10.86
C PRO A 12 -1.50 1.41 -9.99
N THR A 13 -2.48 2.10 -10.56
CA THR A 13 -3.80 2.37 -9.92
C THR A 13 -4.97 1.76 -10.68
N GLU A 14 -4.72 1.21 -11.88
CA GLU A 14 -5.72 0.61 -12.76
C GLU A 14 -5.15 -0.62 -13.46
N GLY A 15 -6.04 -1.47 -13.96
CA GLY A 15 -5.70 -2.72 -14.63
C GLY A 15 -5.34 -3.84 -13.66
N ALA A 16 -4.69 -4.87 -14.18
CA ALA A 16 -4.45 -6.10 -13.46
C ALA A 16 -2.96 -6.25 -13.10
N VAL A 17 -2.66 -6.51 -11.83
CA VAL A 17 -1.29 -6.57 -11.30
C VAL A 17 -1.00 -7.91 -10.67
N ARG A 18 0.16 -8.47 -11.02
CA ARG A 18 0.70 -9.65 -10.36
C ARG A 18 1.89 -9.26 -9.49
N LEU A 19 1.81 -9.56 -8.20
CA LEU A 19 2.90 -9.26 -7.28
C LEU A 19 4.09 -10.24 -7.46
N PRO A 20 5.33 -9.76 -7.28
CA PRO A 20 6.51 -10.62 -7.20
C PRO A 20 6.38 -11.67 -6.10
N ARG A 21 7.02 -12.83 -6.33
CA ARG A 21 6.95 -14.01 -5.45
C ARG A 21 7.43 -13.74 -4.02
N HIS A 22 8.35 -12.80 -3.83
CA HIS A 22 8.86 -12.44 -2.51
C HIS A 22 7.91 -11.57 -1.70
N ILE A 23 6.95 -10.91 -2.36
CA ILE A 23 5.88 -10.11 -1.76
C ILE A 23 4.63 -10.98 -1.57
N ASP A 24 4.28 -11.80 -2.57
CA ASP A 24 3.18 -12.76 -2.48
C ASP A 24 3.63 -14.21 -2.70
N TRP A 25 3.74 -14.95 -1.60
CA TRP A 25 4.07 -16.36 -1.59
C TRP A 25 2.84 -17.30 -1.75
N GLY A 26 1.64 -16.76 -1.98
CA GLY A 26 0.43 -17.52 -2.25
C GLY A 26 0.40 -18.18 -3.64
N PRO A 27 -0.69 -18.84 -4.05
CA PRO A 27 -0.84 -19.25 -5.44
C PRO A 27 -0.77 -18.04 -6.38
N ALA A 28 -0.60 -18.31 -7.66
CA ALA A 28 -0.72 -17.31 -8.72
C ALA A 28 -2.02 -16.50 -8.56
N TYR A 29 -1.91 -15.22 -8.19
CA TYR A 29 -3.04 -14.32 -8.05
C TYR A 29 -2.78 -13.03 -8.82
N GLU A 30 -3.83 -12.51 -9.45
CA GLU A 30 -3.80 -11.27 -10.21
C GLU A 30 -4.82 -10.33 -9.57
N TYR A 31 -4.34 -9.19 -9.10
CA TYR A 31 -5.14 -8.18 -8.41
C TYR A 31 -5.76 -7.26 -9.46
N GLU A 32 -7.09 -7.22 -9.53
CA GLU A 32 -7.79 -6.26 -10.38
C GLU A 32 -7.91 -4.93 -9.64
N LEU A 33 -7.18 -3.91 -10.09
CA LEU A 33 -7.11 -2.62 -9.39
C LEU A 33 -8.39 -1.78 -9.54
N ALA A 34 -9.23 -2.09 -10.53
CA ALA A 34 -10.58 -1.53 -10.61
C ALA A 34 -11.47 -1.97 -9.44
N GLU A 35 -11.19 -3.12 -8.82
CA GLU A 35 -11.92 -3.63 -7.66
C GLU A 35 -11.28 -3.12 -6.35
N ALA A 36 -12.02 -2.27 -5.64
CA ALA A 36 -11.50 -1.59 -4.44
C ALA A 36 -11.03 -2.56 -3.34
N SER A 37 -11.64 -3.75 -3.25
CA SER A 37 -11.21 -4.81 -2.33
C SER A 37 -9.86 -5.40 -2.74
N ASP A 38 -9.65 -5.67 -4.01
CA ASP A 38 -8.40 -6.26 -4.51
C ASP A 38 -7.25 -5.27 -4.39
N LEU A 39 -7.50 -4.01 -4.73
CA LEU A 39 -6.54 -2.93 -4.53
C LEU A 39 -6.12 -2.78 -3.06
N ALA A 40 -7.10 -2.81 -2.13
CA ALA A 40 -6.81 -2.73 -0.70
C ALA A 40 -5.98 -3.93 -0.21
N VAL A 41 -6.36 -5.15 -0.61
CA VAL A 41 -5.63 -6.38 -0.24
C VAL A 41 -4.21 -6.35 -0.83
N MET A 42 -4.04 -5.90 -2.07
CA MET A 42 -2.73 -5.75 -2.69
C MET A 42 -1.86 -4.77 -1.87
N TYR A 43 -2.41 -3.62 -1.49
CA TYR A 43 -1.70 -2.60 -0.72
C TYR A 43 -1.31 -3.13 0.66
N GLU A 44 -2.20 -3.82 1.35
CA GLU A 44 -1.89 -4.48 2.62
C GLU A 44 -0.75 -5.48 2.48
N ARG A 45 -0.76 -6.29 1.42
CA ARG A 45 0.28 -7.28 1.12
C ARG A 45 1.63 -6.61 0.89
N VAL A 46 1.67 -5.62 0.01
CA VAL A 46 2.89 -4.86 -0.32
C VAL A 46 3.46 -4.17 0.92
N LEU A 47 2.61 -3.49 1.70
CA LEU A 47 3.05 -2.79 2.92
C LEU A 47 3.67 -3.73 3.97
N ARG A 48 3.19 -4.97 4.05
CA ARG A 48 3.67 -5.98 5.02
C ARG A 48 4.95 -6.66 4.53
N GLU A 49 5.04 -6.95 3.24
CA GLU A 49 6.02 -7.91 2.71
C GLU A 49 7.11 -7.31 1.82
N ALA A 50 6.95 -6.06 1.36
CA ALA A 50 7.96 -5.36 0.57
C ALA A 50 9.28 -5.24 1.35
N ARG A 51 10.40 -5.53 0.67
CA ARG A 51 11.72 -5.59 1.30
C ARG A 51 12.58 -4.38 0.97
N SER A 52 12.18 -3.60 -0.04
CA SER A 52 12.94 -2.46 -0.57
C SER A 52 12.03 -1.24 -0.80
N ARG A 53 12.64 -0.07 -1.01
CA ARG A 53 11.91 1.13 -1.45
C ARG A 53 11.36 0.90 -2.85
N GLU A 54 12.11 0.21 -3.69
CA GLU A 54 11.76 -0.09 -5.08
C GLU A 54 10.49 -0.94 -5.15
N ASP A 55 10.33 -1.94 -4.27
CA ASP A 55 9.10 -2.73 -4.15
C ASP A 55 7.90 -1.83 -3.81
N LEU A 56 8.07 -0.90 -2.87
CA LEU A 56 7.01 0.03 -2.48
C LEU A 56 6.66 0.98 -3.63
N ARG A 57 7.67 1.57 -4.30
CA ARG A 57 7.48 2.50 -5.41
C ARG A 57 6.82 1.83 -6.62
N ALA A 58 7.14 0.57 -6.89
CA ALA A 58 6.60 -0.17 -8.03
C ALA A 58 5.13 -0.59 -7.86
N HIS A 59 4.62 -0.65 -6.62
CA HIS A 59 3.33 -1.28 -6.33
C HIS A 59 2.34 -0.40 -5.55
N LEU A 60 2.79 0.68 -4.91
CA LEU A 60 1.92 1.62 -4.22
C LEU A 60 1.87 2.93 -4.99
N ASP A 61 0.70 3.55 -5.06
CA ASP A 61 0.52 4.94 -5.44
C ASP A 61 0.27 5.79 -4.19
N GLY A 62 0.94 6.93 -4.08
CA GLY A 62 0.86 7.79 -2.90
C GLY A 62 -0.52 8.39 -2.67
N THR A 63 -1.22 8.76 -3.75
CA THR A 63 -2.56 9.35 -3.68
C THR A 63 -3.58 8.31 -3.23
N MET A 64 -3.51 7.12 -3.82
CA MET A 64 -4.38 6.00 -3.52
C MET A 64 -4.13 5.45 -2.12
N LEU A 65 -2.86 5.37 -1.70
CA LEU A 65 -2.50 4.95 -0.35
C LEU A 65 -3.13 5.86 0.69
N ARG A 66 -3.09 7.18 0.49
CA ARG A 66 -3.75 8.16 1.38
C ARG A 66 -5.26 7.94 1.46
N ARG A 67 -5.92 7.71 0.32
CA ARG A 67 -7.38 7.48 0.25
C ARG A 67 -7.79 6.19 0.94
N LEU A 68 -7.01 5.13 0.79
CA LEU A 68 -7.33 3.81 1.34
C LEU A 68 -6.86 3.62 2.78
N TRP A 69 -5.92 4.44 3.27
CA TRP A 69 -5.20 4.22 4.53
C TRP A 69 -6.09 3.86 5.74
N GLY A 70 -7.24 4.51 5.87
CA GLY A 70 -8.19 4.26 6.95
C GLY A 70 -8.90 2.92 6.87
N ARG A 71 -8.99 2.32 5.68
CA ARG A 71 -9.66 1.04 5.40
C ARG A 71 -8.72 -0.15 5.44
N LEU A 72 -7.41 0.07 5.26
CA LEU A 72 -6.43 -1.02 5.24
C LEU A 72 -6.34 -1.74 6.60
N VAL A 73 -6.31 -3.06 6.58
CA VAL A 73 -6.06 -3.89 7.75
C VAL A 73 -4.55 -4.10 7.89
N LEU A 74 -3.91 -3.33 8.77
CA LEU A 74 -2.45 -3.34 8.97
C LEU A 74 -2.10 -3.70 10.43
N PRO A 75 -0.95 -4.34 10.68
CA PRO A 75 -0.44 -4.51 12.04
C PRO A 75 -0.22 -3.13 12.69
N ALA A 76 -0.62 -2.97 13.94
CA ALA A 76 -0.51 -1.70 14.65
C ALA A 76 0.92 -1.08 14.63
N PRO A 77 2.01 -1.87 14.78
CA PRO A 77 3.36 -1.32 14.67
C PRO A 77 3.69 -0.76 13.28
N LEU A 78 3.26 -1.45 12.22
CA LEU A 78 3.47 -1.01 10.83
C LEU A 78 2.69 0.28 10.56
N ARG A 79 1.43 0.32 10.98
CA ARG A 79 0.59 1.52 10.87
C ARG A 79 1.23 2.72 11.58
N THR A 80 1.66 2.52 12.82
CA THR A 80 2.32 3.57 13.61
C THR A 80 3.62 4.05 12.95
N LEU A 81 4.42 3.13 12.41
CA LEU A 81 5.67 3.47 11.73
C LEU A 81 5.43 4.36 10.50
N TRP A 82 4.44 4.01 9.67
CA TRP A 82 4.08 4.80 8.49
C TRP A 82 3.47 6.15 8.85
N GLU A 83 2.56 6.21 9.82
CA GLU A 83 1.94 7.46 10.28
C GLU A 83 2.96 8.42 10.93
N ARG A 84 4.00 7.89 11.59
CA ARG A 84 5.12 8.70 12.09
C ARG A 84 5.94 9.33 10.97
N ARG A 85 6.10 8.64 9.84
CA ARG A 85 6.88 9.13 8.70
C ARG A 85 6.06 10.02 7.75
N PHE A 86 4.75 9.76 7.67
CA PHE A 86 3.79 10.45 6.81
C PHE A 86 2.57 10.85 7.64
N PRO A 87 2.63 11.96 8.40
CA PRO A 87 1.54 12.44 9.26
C PRO A 87 0.21 12.64 8.50
N GLU A 88 0.28 12.91 7.19
CA GLU A 88 -0.89 13.01 6.32
C GLU A 88 -1.76 11.74 6.27
N LEU A 89 -1.19 10.55 6.49
CA LEU A 89 -1.93 9.29 6.52
C LEU A 89 -2.82 9.22 7.77
N ALA A 90 -2.32 9.68 8.91
CA ALA A 90 -3.09 9.78 10.13
C ALA A 90 -4.23 10.80 9.99
N ALA A 91 -3.97 11.94 9.34
CA ALA A 91 -4.98 12.97 9.10
C ALA A 91 -6.14 12.46 8.23
N GLN A 92 -5.84 11.71 7.16
CA GLN A 92 -6.87 11.13 6.29
C GLN A 92 -7.72 10.08 7.00
N ARG A 93 -7.14 9.29 7.91
CA ARG A 93 -7.90 8.33 8.72
C ARG A 93 -8.91 9.02 9.63
N SER A 94 -8.52 10.13 10.27
CA SER A 94 -9.43 10.89 11.14
C SER A 94 -10.56 11.58 10.39
N ALA A 95 -10.38 11.88 9.10
CA ALA A 95 -11.44 12.47 8.27
C ALA A 95 -12.47 11.44 7.78
N ALA A 96 -12.14 10.15 7.82
CA ALA A 96 -13.01 9.05 7.39
C ALA A 96 -13.72 8.31 8.57
N ALA A 97 -13.48 8.76 9.81
CA ALA A 97 -14.08 8.23 11.04
C ALA A 97 -15.21 9.13 11.53
#